data_AF-A0A256C3N9-F1
#
_entry.id   AF-A0A256C3N9-F1
#
_cell.length_a   1.000
_cell.length_b   1.000
_cell.length_c   1.000
_cell.angle_alpha   90.00
_cell.angle_beta   90.00
_cell.angle_gamma   90.00
#
_symmetry.space_group_name_H-M   'P 1'
#
loop_
_entity.id
_entity.type
_entity.pdbx_description
1 polymer ?
#
loop_
_entity_poly.entity_id
_entity_poly.type
_entity_poly.pdbx_seq_one_letter_code
_entity_poly.pdbx_strand_id
1 'polypeptide(L)'
;MQKIFQILPLTLLLAACSSTFGSAAKDALTYEAAVSQPVKAILGKKMIVGGPVIAYQYSPSQTQIEIASAPLNEESAPAKIANNKDRAIVIVNGYIAPEELDNVRFSAIGRITDVAQIERYGKSTVIMITADDYRIWRASKPMFGPSSKPRYGYKYDL
;
A
#
# COMPACT_ATOMS: atom_id res chain seq x y z
N MET A 1 -17.11 -60.38 6.82
CA MET A 1 -17.35 -58.94 6.51
C MET A 1 -17.46 -58.20 7.83
N GLN A 2 -16.52 -57.33 8.18
CA GLN A 2 -16.78 -56.14 8.99
C GLN A 2 -15.51 -55.26 9.01
N LYS A 3 -15.64 -54.09 8.40
CA LYS A 3 -14.64 -53.03 8.31
C LYS A 3 -14.77 -52.18 9.58
N ILE A 4 -13.68 -51.94 10.30
CA ILE A 4 -13.59 -50.90 11.33
C ILE A 4 -12.28 -50.14 11.05
N PHE A 5 -12.31 -49.22 10.09
CA PHE A 5 -12.32 -47.77 10.32
C PHE A 5 -11.12 -47.29 11.14
N GLN A 6 -9.98 -47.14 10.44
CA GLN A 6 -8.90 -46.24 10.86
C GLN A 6 -9.44 -44.81 10.86
N ILE A 7 -9.60 -44.21 12.03
CA ILE A 7 -9.83 -42.76 12.16
C ILE A 7 -8.52 -42.16 12.67
N LEU A 8 -7.69 -41.74 11.73
CA LEU A 8 -6.57 -40.84 11.97
C LEU A 8 -7.18 -39.44 12.22
N PRO A 9 -7.05 -38.82 13.40
CA PRO A 9 -7.48 -37.44 13.57
C PRO A 9 -6.47 -36.56 12.83
N LEU A 10 -6.83 -36.16 11.61
CA LEU A 10 -6.14 -35.12 10.86
C LEU A 10 -6.41 -33.79 11.59
N THR A 11 -5.64 -33.51 12.63
CA THR A 11 -5.59 -32.20 13.29
C THR A 11 -5.13 -31.18 12.26
N LEU A 12 -6.11 -30.53 11.64
CA LEU A 12 -5.98 -29.37 10.78
C LEU A 12 -5.33 -28.25 11.62
N LEU A 13 -4.02 -28.11 11.51
CA LEU A 13 -3.31 -26.90 11.91
C LEU A 13 -3.72 -25.79 10.94
N LEU A 14 -4.87 -25.17 11.18
CA LEU A 14 -5.16 -23.82 10.68
C LEU A 14 -4.21 -22.86 11.40
N ALA A 15 -2.94 -22.86 10.99
CA ALA A 15 -2.10 -21.70 11.19
C ALA A 15 -2.74 -20.58 10.38
N ALA A 16 -3.54 -19.74 11.05
CA ALA A 16 -3.90 -18.44 10.53
C ALA A 16 -2.59 -17.65 10.39
N CYS A 17 -1.91 -17.80 9.24
CA CYS A 17 -0.94 -16.81 8.81
C CYS A 17 -1.71 -15.52 8.64
N SER A 18 -1.80 -14.75 9.72
CA SER A 18 -2.11 -13.33 9.67
C SER A 18 -1.14 -12.73 8.66
N SER A 19 -1.63 -12.36 7.49
CA SER A 19 -0.85 -11.95 6.31
C SER A 19 -0.35 -10.51 6.44
N THR A 20 0.12 -10.15 7.64
CA THR A 20 0.77 -8.88 7.92
C THR A 20 2.13 -8.82 7.21
N PHE A 21 2.73 -7.64 7.13
CA PHE A 21 4.11 -7.52 6.65
C PHE A 21 5.15 -8.11 7.63
N GLY A 22 4.71 -8.57 8.81
CA GLY A 22 5.51 -9.33 9.75
C GLY A 22 6.82 -8.63 10.14
N SER A 23 7.90 -9.40 10.23
CA SER A 23 9.23 -8.90 10.57
C SER A 23 9.78 -7.89 9.57
N ALA A 24 9.28 -7.86 8.32
CA ALA A 24 9.74 -6.90 7.32
C ALA A 24 9.39 -5.46 7.70
N ALA A 25 8.29 -5.26 8.44
CA ALA A 25 7.85 -3.94 8.90
C ALA A 25 8.59 -3.42 10.15
N LYS A 26 9.33 -4.28 10.87
CA LYS A 26 9.94 -3.94 12.16
C LYS A 26 10.85 -2.71 12.09
N ASP A 27 11.62 -2.59 11.02
CA ASP A 27 12.59 -1.51 10.82
C ASP A 27 12.15 -0.54 9.71
N ALA A 28 10.89 -0.64 9.25
CA ALA A 28 10.36 0.22 8.22
C ALA A 28 9.90 1.55 8.82
N LEU A 29 10.21 2.65 8.12
CA LEU A 29 9.68 3.96 8.48
C LEU A 29 8.17 4.02 8.24
N THR A 30 7.44 4.66 9.14
CA THR A 30 6.07 5.13 8.84
C THR A 30 6.13 6.39 7.98
N TYR A 31 5.00 6.77 7.39
CA TYR A 31 4.90 8.01 6.63
C TYR A 31 5.30 9.25 7.45
N GLU A 32 4.77 9.37 8.66
CA GLU A 32 5.07 10.47 9.59
C GLU A 32 6.56 10.53 9.96
N ALA A 33 7.17 9.37 10.22
CA ALA A 33 8.60 9.27 10.51
C ALA A 33 9.46 9.65 9.29
N ALA A 34 9.00 9.36 8.07
CA ALA A 34 9.73 9.70 6.85
C ALA A 34 9.67 11.21 6.55
N VAL A 35 8.49 11.83 6.61
CA VAL A 35 8.33 13.27 6.31
C VAL A 35 8.96 14.19 7.35
N SER A 36 9.22 13.71 8.56
CA SER A 36 9.91 14.46 9.62
C SER A 36 11.45 14.44 9.48
N GLN A 37 11.99 13.69 8.53
CA GLN A 37 13.43 13.58 8.29
C GLN A 37 13.85 14.27 6.98
N PRO A 38 15.11 14.74 6.86
CA PRO A 38 15.63 15.25 5.60
C PRO A 38 15.58 14.17 4.50
N VAL A 39 15.25 14.57 3.26
CA VAL A 39 15.14 13.64 2.10
C VAL A 39 16.37 12.73 1.96
N LYS A 40 17.58 13.31 2.06
CA LYS A 40 18.84 12.55 1.97
C LYS A 40 18.98 11.44 3.02
N ALA A 41 18.30 11.56 4.17
CA ALA A 41 18.35 10.58 5.25
C ALA A 41 17.34 9.44 5.08
N ILE A 42 16.37 9.57 4.17
CA ILE A 42 15.29 8.58 3.98
C ILE A 42 15.35 7.84 2.65
N LEU A 43 15.99 8.41 1.62
CA LEU A 43 16.16 7.73 0.33
C LEU A 43 16.82 6.35 0.52
N GLY A 44 16.25 5.33 -0.13
CA GLY A 44 16.68 3.93 -0.06
C GLY A 44 16.25 3.18 1.20
N LYS A 45 15.75 3.85 2.25
CA LYS A 45 15.23 3.18 3.45
C LYS A 45 13.93 2.45 3.15
N LYS A 46 13.66 1.40 3.93
CA LYS A 46 12.36 0.75 3.92
C LYS A 46 11.30 1.64 4.58
N MET A 47 10.12 1.64 3.99
CA MET A 47 8.95 2.35 4.46
C MET A 47 7.73 1.45 4.35
N ILE A 48 6.84 1.56 5.33
CA ILE A 48 5.52 0.98 5.31
C ILE A 48 4.49 2.10 5.22
N VAL A 49 3.55 1.95 4.30
CA VAL A 49 2.53 2.96 4.01
C VAL A 49 1.23 2.31 3.63
N GLY A 50 0.12 3.02 3.81
CA GLY A 50 -1.13 2.63 3.19
C GLY A 50 -2.18 3.71 3.33
N GLY A 51 -3.30 3.47 2.66
CA GLY A 51 -4.36 4.44 2.54
C GLY A 51 -5.39 4.06 1.48
N PRO A 52 -6.54 4.75 1.43
CA PRO A 52 -7.43 4.69 0.29
C PRO A 52 -6.72 5.09 -1.01
N VAL A 53 -7.01 4.35 -2.08
CA VAL A 53 -6.53 4.67 -3.43
C VAL A 53 -7.25 5.90 -3.96
N ILE A 54 -6.49 6.88 -4.45
CA ILE A 54 -7.01 8.13 -5.03
C ILE A 54 -6.90 8.12 -6.55
N ALA A 55 -5.77 7.64 -7.06
CA ALA A 55 -5.48 7.57 -8.47
C ALA A 55 -4.54 6.41 -8.76
N TYR A 56 -4.53 5.95 -10.01
CA TYR A 56 -3.58 4.96 -10.47
C TYR A 56 -3.28 5.17 -11.94
N GLN A 57 -2.09 4.71 -12.35
CA GLN A 57 -1.70 4.54 -13.75
C GLN A 57 -1.02 3.20 -13.91
N TYR A 58 -1.11 2.64 -15.10
CA TYR A 58 -0.54 1.34 -15.38
C TYR A 58 0.10 1.32 -16.76
N SER A 59 1.17 0.54 -16.85
CA SER A 59 1.74 0.00 -18.07
C SER A 59 1.74 -1.53 -17.96
N PRO A 60 2.06 -2.27 -19.04
CA PRO A 60 2.16 -3.73 -18.97
C PRO A 60 3.16 -4.24 -17.92
N SER A 61 4.15 -3.43 -17.53
CA SER A 61 5.23 -3.82 -16.61
C SER A 61 5.15 -3.17 -15.23
N GLN A 62 4.28 -2.18 -15.02
CA GLN A 62 4.27 -1.39 -13.79
C GLN A 62 2.89 -0.80 -13.51
N THR A 63 2.52 -0.76 -12.23
CA THR A 63 1.36 -0.02 -11.75
C THR A 63 1.79 1.00 -10.71
N GLN A 64 1.46 2.26 -10.94
CA GLN A 64 1.68 3.35 -10.00
C GLN A 64 0.36 3.71 -9.32
N ILE A 65 0.36 3.75 -7.99
CA ILE A 65 -0.83 3.91 -7.18
C ILE A 65 -0.63 5.08 -6.23
N GLU A 66 -1.47 6.11 -6.36
CA GLU A 66 -1.51 7.21 -5.41
C GLU A 66 -2.49 6.88 -4.26
N ILE A 67 -2.02 7.03 -3.03
CA ILE A 67 -2.82 6.82 -1.82
C ILE A 67 -2.85 8.08 -0.95
N ALA A 68 -3.99 8.30 -0.26
CA ALA A 68 -4.06 9.23 0.86
C ALA A 68 -3.53 8.52 2.10
N SER A 69 -2.39 8.96 2.64
CA SER A 69 -1.74 8.25 3.75
C SER A 69 -2.65 8.15 4.97
N ALA A 70 -2.72 6.95 5.55
CA ALA A 70 -3.46 6.65 6.76
C ALA A 70 -2.65 5.70 7.66
N PRO A 71 -2.78 5.81 9.00
CA PRO A 71 -2.17 4.85 9.91
C PRO A 71 -2.63 3.41 9.60
N LEU A 72 -1.74 2.45 9.77
CA LEU A 72 -2.06 1.04 9.63
C LEU A 72 -2.42 0.42 10.99
N ASN A 73 -3.34 -0.54 11.00
CA ASN A 73 -3.60 -1.36 12.18
C ASN A 73 -2.59 -2.53 12.28
N GLU A 74 -2.75 -3.40 13.28
CA GLU A 74 -1.89 -4.57 13.52
C GLU A 74 -1.89 -5.56 12.34
N GLU A 75 -2.95 -5.61 11.55
CA GLU A 75 -3.07 -6.44 10.34
C GLU A 75 -2.42 -5.78 9.11
N SER A 76 -1.80 -4.61 9.28
CA SER A 76 -1.30 -3.75 8.19
C SER A 76 -2.41 -3.14 7.31
N ALA A 77 -3.67 -3.19 7.76
CA ALA A 77 -4.79 -2.57 7.06
C ALA A 77 -4.84 -1.05 7.34
N PRO A 78 -4.98 -0.19 6.32
CA PRO A 78 -5.07 1.26 6.52
C PRO A 78 -6.34 1.68 7.26
N ALA A 79 -6.29 2.72 8.08
CA ALA A 79 -7.49 3.27 8.72
C ALA A 79 -8.55 3.68 7.69
N LYS A 80 -9.83 3.60 8.07
CA LYS A 80 -10.96 4.00 7.21
C LYS A 80 -11.08 5.51 7.05
N ILE A 81 -10.32 6.29 7.81
CA ILE A 81 -10.27 7.74 7.69
C ILE A 81 -8.81 8.06 7.39
N ALA A 82 -8.56 8.73 6.28
CA ALA A 82 -7.22 9.11 5.86
C ALA A 82 -6.99 10.60 6.04
N ASN A 83 -5.72 11.00 6.14
CA ASN A 83 -5.37 12.40 6.07
C ASN A 83 -5.52 12.89 4.63
N ASN A 84 -6.29 13.96 4.43
CA ASN A 84 -6.52 14.52 3.10
C ASN A 84 -5.29 15.23 2.51
N LYS A 85 -4.21 15.44 3.25
CA LYS A 85 -2.98 16.12 2.76
C LYS A 85 -1.83 15.18 2.46
N ASP A 86 -1.69 14.13 3.25
CA ASP A 86 -0.55 13.23 3.16
C ASP A 86 -0.71 12.29 1.98
N ARG A 87 0.34 12.18 1.15
CA ARG A 87 0.31 11.44 -0.12
C ARG A 87 1.54 10.56 -0.26
N ALA A 88 1.30 9.35 -0.72
CA ALA A 88 2.36 8.48 -1.20
C ALA A 88 2.01 7.91 -2.57
N ILE A 89 3.04 7.72 -3.39
CA ILE A 89 2.96 6.98 -4.65
C ILE A 89 3.64 5.64 -4.43
N VAL A 90 2.90 4.56 -4.68
CA VAL A 90 3.40 3.20 -4.59
C VAL A 90 3.58 2.66 -6.00
N ILE A 91 4.81 2.31 -6.32
CA ILE A 91 5.21 1.68 -7.57
C ILE A 91 5.22 0.17 -7.35
N VAL A 92 4.34 -0.54 -8.03
CA VAL A 92 4.30 -2.00 -8.08
C VAL A 92 4.90 -2.46 -9.41
N ASN A 93 5.88 -3.35 -9.35
CA ASN A 93 6.38 -4.03 -10.54
C ASN A 93 5.37 -5.09 -10.97
N GLY A 94 4.73 -4.86 -12.11
CA GLY A 94 3.63 -5.68 -12.61
C GLY A 94 2.35 -4.88 -12.85
N TYR A 95 1.46 -5.51 -13.60
CA TYR A 95 0.14 -4.98 -13.91
C TYR A 95 -0.88 -5.39 -12.83
N ILE A 96 -1.59 -4.41 -12.28
CA ILE A 96 -2.79 -4.63 -11.45
C ILE A 96 -3.97 -4.09 -12.24
N ALA A 97 -5.00 -4.92 -12.39
CA ALA A 97 -6.17 -4.53 -13.16
C ALA A 97 -6.91 -3.35 -12.48
N PRO A 98 -7.37 -2.34 -13.24
CA PRO A 98 -8.09 -1.18 -12.69
C PRO A 98 -9.22 -1.53 -11.72
N GLU A 99 -10.01 -2.55 -12.04
CA GLU A 99 -11.11 -3.05 -11.22
C GLU A 99 -10.69 -3.59 -9.84
N GLU A 100 -9.42 -3.94 -9.67
CA GLU A 100 -8.87 -4.35 -8.37
C GLU A 100 -8.48 -3.14 -7.50
N LEU A 101 -8.32 -1.96 -8.10
CA LEU A 101 -7.94 -0.71 -7.43
C LEU A 101 -9.14 0.21 -7.17
N ASP A 102 -10.33 -0.17 -7.65
CA ASP A 102 -11.55 0.58 -7.45
C ASP A 102 -12.13 0.36 -6.04
N ASN A 103 -12.37 1.46 -5.30
CA ASN A 103 -12.97 1.45 -3.96
C ASN A 103 -12.20 0.59 -2.93
N VAL A 104 -10.88 0.57 -3.02
CA VAL A 104 -10.02 -0.18 -2.08
C VAL A 104 -9.15 0.76 -1.24
N ARG A 105 -8.71 0.23 -0.10
CA ARG A 105 -7.50 0.72 0.57
C ARG A 105 -6.33 -0.16 0.14
N PHE A 106 -5.16 0.43 0.04
CA PHE A 106 -3.94 -0.22 -0.38
C PHE A 106 -2.89 -0.02 0.70
N SER A 107 -2.11 -1.05 1.00
CA SER A 107 -0.95 -0.95 1.88
C SER A 107 0.24 -1.62 1.23
N ALA A 108 1.43 -1.05 1.41
CA ALA A 108 2.66 -1.59 0.88
C ALA A 108 3.83 -1.36 1.82
N ILE A 109 4.80 -2.24 1.69
CA ILE A 109 6.14 -2.07 2.23
C ILE A 109 7.13 -2.07 1.08
N GLY A 110 8.08 -1.15 1.11
CA GLY A 110 9.00 -0.97 0.00
C GLY A 110 10.12 -0.01 0.32
N ARG A 111 10.96 0.28 -0.68
CA ARG A 111 12.05 1.25 -0.55
C ARG A 111 11.60 2.61 -1.03
N ILE A 112 11.96 3.66 -0.29
CA ILE A 112 11.77 5.05 -0.72
C ILE A 112 12.71 5.33 -1.89
N THR A 113 12.12 5.68 -3.04
CA THR A 113 12.86 5.93 -4.28
C THR A 113 12.94 7.41 -4.61
N ASP A 114 11.93 8.19 -4.23
CA ASP A 114 11.91 9.63 -4.48
C ASP A 114 11.00 10.37 -3.50
N VAL A 115 11.19 11.70 -3.40
CA VAL A 115 10.37 12.60 -2.60
C VAL A 115 10.13 13.89 -3.37
N ALA A 116 8.86 14.19 -3.63
CA ALA A 116 8.44 15.39 -4.35
C ALA A 116 7.71 16.39 -3.43
N GLN A 117 7.80 17.68 -3.76
CA GLN A 117 6.99 18.74 -3.14
C GLN A 117 5.95 19.22 -4.15
N ILE A 118 4.68 19.26 -3.75
CA ILE A 118 3.58 19.75 -4.60
C ILE A 118 2.90 20.98 -4.00
N GLU A 119 2.63 21.99 -4.81
CA GLU A 119 2.11 23.27 -4.33
C GLU A 119 0.58 23.32 -4.19
N ARG A 120 -0.15 22.36 -4.78
CA ARG A 120 -1.61 22.44 -4.97
C ARG A 120 -2.46 22.37 -3.68
N TYR A 121 -1.86 22.00 -2.53
CA TYR A 121 -2.53 21.97 -1.22
C TYR A 121 -1.77 22.72 -0.12
N GLY A 122 -0.89 23.66 -0.51
CA GLY A 122 0.04 24.32 0.40
C GLY A 122 1.21 23.38 0.73
N LYS A 123 2.19 23.30 -0.17
CA LYS A 123 3.45 22.53 -0.07
C LYS A 123 3.27 21.18 0.63
N SER A 124 2.73 20.20 -0.10
CA SER A 124 2.59 18.82 0.41
C SER A 124 3.76 17.96 -0.06
N THR A 125 4.28 17.15 0.85
CA THR A 125 5.33 16.18 0.54
C THR A 125 4.69 14.91 -0.01
N VAL A 126 5.14 14.44 -1.17
CA VAL A 126 4.74 13.16 -1.75
C VAL A 126 5.93 12.22 -1.68
N ILE A 127 5.79 11.10 -0.95
CA ILE A 127 6.85 10.08 -0.88
C ILE A 127 6.55 9.01 -1.92
N MET A 128 7.54 8.67 -2.74
CA MET A 128 7.45 7.57 -3.70
C MET A 128 8.19 6.35 -3.17
N ILE A 129 7.55 5.18 -3.26
CA ILE A 129 8.17 3.91 -2.90
C ILE A 129 8.04 2.89 -4.03
N THR A 130 9.03 2.01 -4.17
CA THR A 130 8.88 0.77 -4.93
C THR A 130 8.54 -0.36 -3.96
N ALA A 131 7.38 -0.98 -4.16
CA ALA A 131 6.86 -2.02 -3.28
C ALA A 131 7.65 -3.33 -3.41
N ASP A 132 8.09 -3.87 -2.27
CA ASP A 132 8.59 -5.24 -2.14
C ASP A 132 7.40 -6.20 -1.92
N ASP A 133 6.36 -5.74 -1.20
CA ASP A 133 5.11 -6.49 -0.95
C ASP A 133 3.94 -5.49 -0.76
N TYR A 134 2.72 -5.92 -1.06
CA TYR A 134 1.51 -5.12 -0.92
C TYR A 134 0.25 -5.94 -0.59
N ARG A 135 -0.79 -5.24 -0.13
CA ARG A 135 -2.12 -5.79 0.15
C ARG A 135 -3.21 -4.85 -0.34
N ILE A 136 -4.29 -5.45 -0.85
CA ILE A 136 -5.50 -4.76 -1.30
C ILE A 136 -6.63 -5.08 -0.32
N TRP A 137 -7.26 -4.04 0.20
CA TRP A 137 -8.30 -4.13 1.22
C TRP A 137 -9.60 -3.58 0.65
N ARG A 138 -10.52 -4.47 0.26
CA ARG A 138 -11.83 -4.06 -0.24
C ARG A 138 -12.59 -3.31 0.84
N ALA A 139 -13.18 -2.16 0.47
CA ALA A 139 -14.05 -1.41 1.35
C ALA A 139 -15.51 -1.69 0.97
N SER A 140 -16.37 -1.89 1.98
CA SER A 140 -17.82 -2.04 1.77
C SER A 140 -18.51 -0.71 1.40
N LYS A 141 -17.79 0.41 1.51
CA LYS A 141 -18.25 1.75 1.13
C LYS A 141 -17.16 2.45 0.31
N PRO A 142 -17.51 3.12 -0.79
CA PRO A 142 -16.56 3.90 -1.59
C PRO A 142 -16.01 5.05 -0.74
N MET A 143 -14.69 5.13 -0.59
CA MET A 143 -14.01 6.21 0.16
C MET A 143 -13.62 7.38 -0.76
N PHE A 144 -13.30 7.07 -2.02
CA PHE A 144 -13.10 8.00 -3.12
C PHE A 144 -13.61 7.31 -4.39
N GLY A 145 -13.98 8.07 -5.42
CA GLY A 145 -14.05 7.53 -6.78
C GLY A 145 -12.64 7.63 -7.38
N PRO A 146 -11.82 6.55 -7.36
CA PRO A 146 -10.49 6.62 -7.92
C PRO A 146 -10.59 6.91 -9.42
N SER A 147 -9.60 7.64 -9.94
CA SER A 147 -9.55 7.98 -11.36
C SER A 147 -8.27 7.46 -11.97
N SER A 148 -8.39 6.81 -13.12
CA SER A 148 -7.28 6.45 -13.99
C SER A 148 -6.69 7.64 -14.76
N LYS A 149 -7.29 8.84 -14.62
CA LYS A 149 -6.73 10.05 -15.23
C LYS A 149 -5.53 10.53 -14.42
N PRO A 150 -4.45 10.98 -15.09
CA PRO A 150 -3.34 11.63 -14.41
C PRO A 150 -3.86 12.77 -13.54
N ARG A 151 -3.73 12.63 -12.23
CA ARG A 151 -3.96 13.75 -11.32
C ARG A 151 -2.63 14.44 -11.06
N TYR A 152 -2.71 15.74 -10.81
CA TYR A 152 -1.62 16.56 -10.25
C TYR A 152 -0.44 16.97 -11.16
N GLY A 153 -0.56 16.86 -12.49
CA GLY A 153 0.40 17.50 -13.41
C GLY A 153 1.80 16.87 -13.40
N TYR A 154 1.97 15.72 -12.74
CA TYR A 154 3.12 14.86 -12.95
C TYR A 154 3.12 14.40 -14.41
N LYS A 155 4.26 14.55 -15.09
CA LYS A 155 4.61 13.65 -16.19
C LYS A 155 5.08 12.37 -15.52
N TYR A 156 4.30 11.32 -15.70
CA TYR A 156 4.63 10.00 -15.21
C TYR A 156 5.51 9.37 -16.28
N ASP A 157 6.80 9.25 -16.01
CA ASP A 157 7.73 8.51 -16.88
C ASP A 157 7.47 7.02 -16.65
N LEU A 158 6.40 6.50 -17.29
CA LEU A 158 6.07 5.08 -17.37
C LEU A 158 6.89 4.39 -18.48
#